data_AF-A0A938KGU0-F1
#
_entry.id   AF-A0A938KGU0-F1
#
_cell.length_a   1.000
_cell.length_b   1.000
_cell.length_c   1.000
_cell.angle_alpha   90.00
_cell.angle_beta   90.00
_cell.angle_gamma   90.00
#
_symmetry.space_group_name_H-M   'P 1'
#
loop_
_entity.id
_entity.type
_entity.pdbx_description
1 polymer ?
#
loop_
_entity_poly.entity_id
_entity_poly.type
_entity_poly.pdbx_seq_one_letter_code
_entity_poly.pdbx_strand_id
1 'polypeptide(L)'
;MSEDQGKTFVAANKGVGAGFMPDPYPEFGQCVHKIAGHASAPGRLYMQNHGGWAEWDGPGARRPDIGVLRSDDNGHTWKSIAQGLPSDFGFPIAVHPHDPDVVYVAPLEPMTRTCPGGAPAIWRSENAGASWNRLAKGFPKKETYLTILRDGMTFDQQARPALYLGTTTGQVWIGREGGEKWQRLFDSLPPIHCIKAASV
;
A
#
# COMPACT_ATOMS: atom_id res chain seq x y z
N MET A 1 3.05 16.54 10.39
CA MET A 1 1.62 16.83 10.57
C MET A 1 1.45 18.30 10.89
N SER A 2 0.37 18.92 10.42
CA SER A 2 0.01 20.30 10.75
C SER A 2 -1.46 20.34 11.14
N GLU A 3 -1.77 21.06 12.21
CA GLU A 3 -3.13 21.26 12.73
C GLU A 3 -3.60 22.71 12.60
N ASP A 4 -2.74 23.58 12.07
CA ASP A 4 -2.94 25.02 11.94
C ASP A 4 -2.92 25.48 10.48
N GLN A 5 -3.37 24.59 9.58
CA GLN A 5 -3.46 24.82 8.14
C GLN A 5 -2.10 25.05 7.47
N GLY A 6 -1.06 24.38 7.96
CA GLY A 6 0.28 24.40 7.39
C GLY A 6 1.18 25.52 7.90
N LYS A 7 0.82 26.23 8.98
CA LYS A 7 1.67 27.27 9.56
C LYS A 7 2.83 26.65 10.35
N THR A 8 2.57 25.56 11.06
CA THR A 8 3.57 24.78 11.78
C THR A 8 3.47 23.29 11.46
N PHE A 9 4.58 22.60 11.62
CA PHE A 9 4.68 21.16 11.40
C PHE A 9 5.38 20.49 12.57
N VAL A 10 4.82 19.37 13.01
CA VAL A 10 5.45 18.45 13.97
C VAL A 10 5.67 17.08 13.33
N ALA A 11 6.69 16.36 13.79
CA ALA A 11 6.90 14.98 13.41
C ALA A 11 5.70 14.12 13.88
N ALA A 12 5.26 13.20 13.02
CA ALA A 12 4.11 12.32 13.29
C ALA A 12 4.47 10.88 12.91
N ASN A 13 5.63 10.43 13.41
CA ASN A 13 6.30 9.20 13.01
C ASN A 13 6.40 8.17 14.16
N LYS A 14 5.71 8.38 15.29
CA LYS A 14 5.78 7.46 16.43
C LYS A 14 5.22 6.11 16.04
N GLY A 15 6.07 5.08 16.03
CA GLY A 15 5.74 3.73 15.56
C GLY A 15 5.99 3.48 14.07
N VAL A 16 6.47 4.49 13.32
CA VAL A 16 6.90 4.33 11.92
C VAL A 16 8.38 3.98 11.88
N GLY A 17 8.69 2.75 11.50
CA GLY A 17 10.05 2.25 11.47
C GLY A 17 10.86 2.66 10.22
N ALA A 18 12.17 2.64 10.34
CA ALA A 18 13.13 2.76 9.23
C ALA A 18 14.08 1.54 9.26
N GLY A 19 13.75 0.50 8.49
CA GLY A 19 14.52 -0.75 8.46
C GLY A 19 15.95 -0.63 7.93
N PHE A 20 16.27 0.49 7.28
CA PHE A 20 17.55 0.79 6.65
C PHE A 20 18.43 1.77 7.46
N MET A 21 17.99 2.18 8.65
CA MET A 21 18.71 3.12 9.52
C MET A 21 19.24 2.41 10.78
N PRO A 22 20.36 2.88 11.39
CA PRO A 22 20.85 2.33 12.65
C PRO A 22 19.80 2.39 13.77
N ASP A 23 19.16 3.54 13.98
CA ASP A 23 17.99 3.70 14.83
C ASP A 23 16.74 3.16 14.08
N PRO A 24 15.98 2.21 14.66
CA PRO A 24 14.74 1.72 14.04
C PRO A 24 13.61 2.71 13.99
N TYR A 25 13.54 3.63 14.94
CA TYR A 25 12.43 4.56 15.08
C TYR A 25 12.99 5.97 15.25
N PRO A 26 13.77 6.45 14.27
CA PRO A 26 14.31 7.80 14.34
C PRO A 26 13.17 8.81 14.30
N GLU A 27 13.36 10.03 14.80
CA GLU A 27 12.32 11.06 14.69
C GLU A 27 11.98 11.40 13.23
N PHE A 28 13.00 11.35 12.36
CA PHE A 28 12.93 11.61 10.91
C PHE A 28 13.79 10.62 10.12
N GLY A 29 13.54 10.52 8.82
CA GLY A 29 14.33 9.69 7.88
C GLY A 29 13.62 8.42 7.41
N GLN A 30 12.38 8.19 7.84
CA GLN A 30 11.51 7.15 7.31
C GLN A 30 11.28 7.33 5.80
N CYS A 31 11.09 6.21 5.10
CA CYS A 31 10.81 6.19 3.67
C CYS A 31 9.33 5.82 3.45
N VAL A 32 8.46 6.77 3.80
CA VAL A 32 7.02 6.63 3.60
C VAL A 32 6.72 6.61 2.11
N HIS A 33 6.02 5.57 1.65
CA HIS A 33 5.65 5.43 0.24
C HIS A 33 4.31 6.08 -0.05
N LYS A 34 3.30 5.83 0.79
CA LYS A 34 1.97 6.40 0.64
C LYS A 34 1.19 6.38 1.95
N ILE A 35 0.39 7.41 2.17
CA ILE A 35 -0.63 7.48 3.22
C ILE A 35 -1.99 7.57 2.54
N ALA A 36 -2.99 6.88 3.09
CA ALA A 36 -4.38 6.95 2.66
C ALA A 36 -5.29 7.08 3.87
N GLY A 37 -6.40 7.81 3.73
CA GLY A 37 -7.42 8.00 4.75
C GLY A 37 -8.81 7.97 4.13
N HIS A 38 -9.82 8.09 4.97
CA HIS A 38 -11.21 8.07 4.55
C HIS A 38 -12.02 9.19 5.20
N ALA A 39 -12.88 9.85 4.44
CA ALA A 39 -13.61 11.03 4.92
C ALA A 39 -14.57 10.72 6.06
N SER A 40 -15.16 9.52 6.10
CA SER A 40 -16.05 9.10 7.19
C SER A 40 -15.32 8.70 8.48
N ALA A 41 -13.99 8.57 8.45
CA ALA A 41 -13.17 8.20 9.59
C ALA A 41 -11.86 9.01 9.59
N PRO A 42 -11.91 10.33 9.80
CA PRO A 42 -10.76 11.22 9.64
C PRO A 42 -9.56 10.89 10.55
N GLY A 43 -9.82 10.27 11.71
CA GLY A 43 -8.78 9.77 12.62
C GLY A 43 -8.05 8.52 12.12
N ARG A 44 -8.62 7.79 11.17
CA ARG A 44 -8.07 6.54 10.65
C ARG A 44 -7.25 6.78 9.39
N LEU A 45 -5.97 6.51 9.50
CA LEU A 45 -5.01 6.58 8.40
C LEU A 45 -4.31 5.24 8.21
N TYR A 46 -3.98 4.92 6.98
CA TYR A 46 -3.19 3.77 6.61
C TYR A 46 -1.93 4.23 5.87
N MET A 47 -0.84 3.51 6.07
CA MET A 47 0.44 3.84 5.47
C MET A 47 1.09 2.59 4.87
N GLN A 48 1.55 2.73 3.63
CA GLN A 48 2.63 1.91 3.12
C GLN A 48 3.93 2.68 3.34
N ASN A 49 4.81 2.11 4.15
CA ASN A 49 6.19 2.49 4.40
C ASN A 49 7.12 1.48 3.70
N HIS A 50 8.40 1.83 3.55
CA HIS A 50 9.40 0.91 3.00
C HIS A 50 9.50 -0.41 3.77
N GLY A 51 9.22 -0.37 5.07
CA GLY A 51 9.30 -1.53 5.93
C GLY A 51 10.74 -1.88 6.31
N GLY A 52 10.93 -3.12 6.74
CA GLY A 52 12.22 -3.70 7.04
C GLY A 52 12.25 -5.15 6.58
N TRP A 53 13.46 -5.69 6.44
CA TRP A 53 13.62 -7.01 5.84
C TRP A 53 13.69 -8.09 6.90
N ALA A 54 13.02 -9.22 6.63
CA ALA A 54 13.11 -10.42 7.45
C ALA A 54 14.53 -11.04 7.44
N GLU A 55 15.34 -10.76 6.42
CA GLU A 55 16.66 -11.38 6.23
C GLU A 55 17.81 -10.36 6.28
N TRP A 56 17.56 -9.11 6.71
CA TRP A 56 18.61 -8.09 6.78
C TRP A 56 19.62 -8.38 7.89
N ASP A 57 20.89 -8.42 7.50
CA ASP A 57 22.07 -8.64 8.33
C ASP A 57 22.92 -7.37 8.51
N GLY A 58 22.51 -6.24 7.91
CA GLY A 58 23.18 -4.95 8.06
C GLY A 58 22.88 -4.23 9.39
N PRO A 59 23.37 -2.99 9.55
CA PRO A 59 23.19 -2.22 10.79
C PRO A 59 21.71 -2.09 11.15
N GLY A 60 21.40 -2.30 12.42
CA GLY A 60 20.04 -2.18 12.95
C GLY A 60 19.28 -3.48 13.18
N ALA A 61 19.81 -4.63 12.77
CA ALA A 61 19.17 -5.96 12.91
C ALA A 61 17.85 -6.12 12.13
N ARG A 62 17.38 -7.37 12.07
CA ARG A 62 16.11 -7.76 11.43
C ARG A 62 14.93 -7.03 12.07
N ARG A 63 14.10 -6.38 11.25
CA ARG A 63 12.94 -5.59 11.68
C ARG A 63 11.74 -5.87 10.77
N PRO A 64 11.01 -6.97 10.98
CA PRO A 64 9.77 -7.21 10.25
C PRO A 64 8.67 -6.27 10.76
N ASP A 65 7.56 -6.22 10.03
CA ASP A 65 6.30 -5.63 10.47
C ASP A 65 6.33 -4.11 10.69
N ILE A 66 7.00 -3.36 9.81
CA ILE A 66 7.03 -1.87 9.86
C ILE A 66 6.67 -1.22 8.52
N GLY A 67 6.23 -1.99 7.53
CA GLY A 67 5.95 -1.55 6.17
C GLY A 67 4.48 -1.28 5.89
N VAL A 68 3.54 -1.97 6.53
CA VAL A 68 2.11 -1.63 6.44
C VAL A 68 1.57 -1.25 7.82
N LEU A 69 1.14 0.00 7.96
CA LEU A 69 0.79 0.59 9.26
C LEU A 69 -0.60 1.21 9.24
N ARG A 70 -1.21 1.32 10.42
CA ARG A 70 -2.44 2.06 10.69
C ARG A 70 -2.25 3.03 11.84
N SER A 71 -2.88 4.19 11.74
CA SER A 71 -3.13 5.11 12.85
C SER A 71 -4.64 5.24 13.06
N ASP A 72 -5.05 5.40 14.32
CA ASP A 72 -6.44 5.70 14.71
C ASP A 72 -6.55 7.05 15.44
N ASP A 73 -5.49 7.86 15.38
CA ASP A 73 -5.33 9.12 16.11
C ASP A 73 -4.75 10.23 15.22
N ASN A 74 -5.21 10.37 13.98
CA ASN A 74 -4.76 11.39 13.02
C ASN A 74 -3.26 11.32 12.67
N GLY A 75 -2.64 10.16 12.79
CA GLY A 75 -1.22 9.95 12.48
C GLY A 75 -0.26 10.24 13.64
N HIS A 76 -0.77 10.49 14.86
CA HIS A 76 0.09 10.70 16.02
C HIS A 76 0.84 9.41 16.40
N THR A 77 0.18 8.26 16.35
CA THR A 77 0.78 6.95 16.58
C THR A 77 0.40 5.96 15.49
N TRP A 78 1.37 5.12 15.14
CA TRP A 78 1.23 4.11 14.09
C TRP A 78 1.49 2.72 14.66
N LYS A 79 0.69 1.76 14.20
CA LYS A 79 0.80 0.34 14.57
C LYS A 79 0.89 -0.51 13.32
N SER A 80 1.68 -1.56 13.38
CA SER A 80 1.76 -2.51 12.27
C SER A 80 0.46 -3.25 12.07
N ILE A 81 0.11 -3.42 10.79
CA ILE A 81 -0.98 -4.24 10.31
C ILE A 81 -0.47 -5.18 9.19
N ALA A 82 0.83 -5.44 9.13
CA ALA A 82 1.43 -6.22 8.04
C ALA A 82 1.30 -7.74 8.21
N GLN A 83 0.89 -8.20 9.40
CA GLN A 83 0.82 -9.63 9.73
C GLN A 83 -0.04 -10.40 8.72
N GLY A 84 0.54 -11.47 8.14
CA GLY A 84 -0.11 -12.33 7.16
C GLY A 84 0.08 -11.90 5.69
N LEU A 85 0.68 -10.73 5.44
CA LEU A 85 1.13 -10.37 4.09
C LEU A 85 2.36 -11.19 3.68
N PRO A 86 2.53 -11.47 2.38
CA PRO A 86 3.68 -12.24 1.86
C PRO A 86 4.96 -11.40 1.81
N SER A 87 4.83 -10.07 1.92
CA SER A 87 5.91 -9.11 2.02
C SER A 87 5.40 -7.87 2.75
N ASP A 88 6.27 -7.28 3.57
CA ASP A 88 6.02 -6.02 4.26
C ASP A 88 6.35 -4.80 3.36
N PHE A 89 7.05 -5.04 2.24
CA PHE A 89 7.39 -4.01 1.26
C PHE A 89 6.30 -3.93 0.17
N GLY A 90 6.01 -2.71 -0.28
CA GLY A 90 5.09 -2.40 -1.38
C GLY A 90 5.10 -0.90 -1.64
N PHE A 91 4.37 -0.39 -2.63
CA PHE A 91 4.26 1.08 -2.82
C PHE A 91 2.86 1.64 -2.59
N PRO A 92 1.79 1.07 -3.18
CA PRO A 92 0.47 1.67 -3.04
C PRO A 92 -0.27 1.11 -1.81
N ILE A 93 -1.03 1.99 -1.19
CA ILE A 93 -2.12 1.64 -0.27
C ILE A 93 -3.35 2.44 -0.67
N ALA A 94 -4.53 1.82 -0.65
CA ALA A 94 -5.80 2.45 -0.99
C ALA A 94 -6.90 2.00 -0.02
N VAL A 95 -7.77 2.92 0.38
CA VAL A 95 -8.95 2.65 1.21
C VAL A 95 -10.17 2.59 0.29
N HIS A 96 -11.08 1.67 0.57
CA HIS A 96 -12.35 1.57 -0.15
C HIS A 96 -13.15 2.87 0.02
N PRO A 97 -13.76 3.42 -1.05
CA PRO A 97 -14.36 4.77 -1.02
C PRO A 97 -15.64 4.88 -0.19
N HIS A 98 -16.25 3.73 0.17
CA HIS A 98 -17.48 3.68 0.96
C HIS A 98 -17.32 2.94 2.29
N ASP A 99 -16.11 2.48 2.62
CA ASP A 99 -15.85 1.72 3.85
C ASP A 99 -14.42 1.99 4.35
N PRO A 100 -14.26 2.70 5.48
CA PRO A 100 -12.93 3.04 6.02
C PRO A 100 -12.15 1.83 6.55
N ASP A 101 -12.78 0.68 6.74
CA ASP A 101 -12.15 -0.52 7.31
C ASP A 101 -11.65 -1.49 6.23
N VAL A 102 -12.04 -1.23 4.97
CA VAL A 102 -11.60 -2.01 3.83
C VAL A 102 -10.39 -1.32 3.18
N VAL A 103 -9.23 -1.96 3.23
CA VAL A 103 -7.95 -1.42 2.75
C VAL A 103 -7.24 -2.42 1.85
N TYR A 104 -6.53 -1.89 0.85
CA TYR A 104 -5.85 -2.66 -0.18
C TYR A 104 -4.37 -2.28 -0.27
N VAL A 105 -3.53 -3.29 -0.45
CA VAL A 105 -2.08 -3.12 -0.71
C VAL A 105 -1.64 -4.02 -1.87
N ALA A 106 -0.51 -3.65 -2.49
CA ALA A 106 0.18 -4.48 -3.48
C ALA A 106 1.58 -4.82 -2.97
N PRO A 107 1.75 -5.93 -2.23
CA PRO A 107 3.05 -6.36 -1.72
C PRO A 107 4.01 -6.66 -2.88
N LEU A 108 5.25 -6.25 -2.72
CA LEU A 108 6.36 -6.46 -3.64
C LEU A 108 7.57 -7.01 -2.87
N GLU A 109 8.42 -7.75 -3.54
CA GLU A 109 9.74 -8.09 -3.02
C GLU A 109 10.61 -6.82 -2.98
N PRO A 110 11.29 -6.53 -1.87
CA PRO A 110 12.01 -5.26 -1.69
C PRO A 110 13.20 -5.09 -2.64
N MET A 111 13.90 -6.17 -2.96
CA MET A 111 15.09 -6.13 -3.80
C MET A 111 14.75 -5.97 -5.29
N THR A 112 13.82 -6.79 -5.78
CA THR A 112 13.42 -6.77 -7.20
C THR A 112 12.35 -5.72 -7.49
N ARG A 113 11.61 -5.29 -6.47
CA ARG A 113 10.44 -4.39 -6.56
C ARG A 113 9.33 -4.96 -7.44
N THR A 114 9.18 -6.28 -7.46
CA THR A 114 8.16 -7.00 -8.23
C THR A 114 7.30 -7.86 -7.31
N CYS A 115 6.12 -8.27 -7.77
CA CYS A 115 5.23 -9.10 -6.96
C CYS A 115 5.90 -10.42 -6.51
N PRO A 116 5.71 -10.87 -5.26
CA PRO A 116 6.33 -12.08 -4.73
C PRO A 116 6.10 -13.32 -5.60
N GLY A 117 7.19 -14.05 -5.86
CA GLY A 117 7.14 -15.32 -6.61
C GLY A 117 6.68 -15.19 -8.07
N GLY A 118 6.72 -13.99 -8.66
CA GLY A 118 6.25 -13.76 -10.03
C GLY A 118 4.76 -14.05 -10.22
N ALA A 119 3.96 -13.91 -9.16
CA ALA A 119 2.55 -14.23 -9.13
C ALA A 119 1.74 -13.03 -8.60
N PRO A 120 1.33 -12.10 -9.48
CA PRO A 120 0.67 -10.86 -9.07
C PRO A 120 -0.61 -11.13 -8.28
N ALA A 121 -0.80 -10.33 -7.23
CA ALA A 121 -2.02 -10.29 -6.45
C ALA A 121 -2.14 -8.94 -5.75
N ILE A 122 -3.37 -8.53 -5.50
CA ILE A 122 -3.69 -7.48 -4.54
C ILE A 122 -4.11 -8.15 -3.24
N TRP A 123 -3.82 -7.52 -2.11
CA TRP A 123 -4.25 -8.00 -0.81
C TRP A 123 -5.25 -7.02 -0.21
N ARG A 124 -6.37 -7.56 0.28
CA ARG A 124 -7.47 -6.82 0.89
C ARG A 124 -7.60 -7.19 2.34
N SER A 125 -7.72 -6.19 3.21
CA SER A 125 -8.29 -6.36 4.54
C SER A 125 -9.69 -5.78 4.57
N GLU A 126 -10.59 -6.42 5.31
CA GLU A 126 -11.98 -5.95 5.54
C GLU A 126 -12.20 -5.60 7.03
N ASN A 127 -11.12 -5.55 7.80
CA ASN A 127 -11.16 -5.34 9.25
C ASN A 127 -9.99 -4.45 9.69
N ALA A 128 -9.77 -3.37 8.94
CA ALA A 128 -8.78 -2.34 9.21
C ALA A 128 -7.36 -2.89 9.41
N GLY A 129 -6.99 -3.93 8.65
CA GLY A 129 -5.67 -4.54 8.66
C GLY A 129 -5.47 -5.66 9.68
N ALA A 130 -6.51 -6.12 10.39
CA ALA A 130 -6.36 -7.23 11.35
C ALA A 130 -6.12 -8.59 10.66
N SER A 131 -6.61 -8.77 9.43
CA SER A 131 -6.32 -9.93 8.57
C SER A 131 -6.37 -9.55 7.09
N TRP A 132 -5.68 -10.32 6.25
CA TRP A 132 -5.59 -10.06 4.81
C TRP A 132 -5.99 -11.25 3.95
N ASN A 133 -6.69 -10.96 2.86
CA ASN A 133 -7.12 -11.91 1.84
C ASN A 133 -6.39 -11.64 0.53
N ARG A 134 -5.90 -12.70 -0.12
CA ARG A 134 -5.20 -12.62 -1.40
C ARG A 134 -6.20 -12.61 -2.57
N LEU A 135 -6.22 -11.51 -3.33
CA LEU A 135 -7.05 -11.32 -4.52
C LEU A 135 -6.22 -11.50 -5.79
N ALA A 136 -6.28 -12.69 -6.37
CA ALA A 136 -5.45 -13.06 -7.53
C ALA A 136 -6.21 -13.59 -8.74
N LYS A 137 -7.53 -13.77 -8.62
CA LYS A 137 -8.35 -14.37 -9.68
C LYS A 137 -8.31 -13.48 -10.93
N GLY A 138 -7.86 -14.04 -12.05
CA GLY A 138 -7.73 -13.31 -13.32
C GLY A 138 -6.31 -12.81 -13.62
N PHE A 139 -5.42 -12.75 -12.64
CA PHE A 139 -3.99 -12.55 -12.90
C PHE A 139 -3.31 -13.84 -13.40
N PRO A 140 -2.20 -13.72 -14.15
CA PRO A 140 -1.29 -14.84 -14.40
C PRO A 140 -0.78 -15.46 -13.08
N LYS A 141 -0.59 -16.77 -13.06
CA LYS A 141 -0.26 -17.51 -11.83
C LYS A 141 1.23 -17.56 -11.49
N LYS A 142 2.11 -17.33 -12.46
CA LYS A 142 3.56 -17.39 -12.33
C LYS A 142 4.26 -16.61 -13.45
N GLU A 143 5.58 -16.46 -13.33
CA GLU A 143 6.46 -15.87 -14.37
C GLU A 143 6.01 -14.47 -14.83
N THR A 144 5.30 -13.75 -13.97
CA THR A 144 4.78 -12.41 -14.26
C THR A 144 5.20 -11.48 -13.14
N TYR A 145 6.13 -10.58 -13.45
CA TYR A 145 6.76 -9.70 -12.47
C TYR A 145 6.25 -8.27 -12.65
N LEU A 146 5.16 -7.94 -11.96
CA LEU A 146 4.57 -6.60 -12.03
C LEU A 146 5.06 -5.73 -10.88
N THR A 147 5.34 -4.46 -11.19
CA THR A 147 5.52 -3.40 -10.20
C THR A 147 4.34 -2.44 -10.32
N ILE A 148 3.70 -2.14 -9.19
CA ILE A 148 2.67 -1.11 -9.08
C ILE A 148 3.24 -0.01 -8.19
N LEU A 149 3.32 1.22 -8.72
CA LEU A 149 3.91 2.35 -8.01
C LEU A 149 2.90 3.01 -7.05
N ARG A 150 3.37 3.99 -6.27
CA ARG A 150 2.62 4.66 -5.18
C ARG A 150 1.22 5.11 -5.60
N ASP A 151 1.11 5.73 -6.76
CA ASP A 151 -0.16 6.18 -7.34
C ASP A 151 -0.68 5.29 -8.48
N GLY A 152 -0.11 4.09 -8.63
CA GLY A 152 -0.54 3.08 -9.59
C GLY A 152 -1.77 2.28 -9.15
N MET A 153 -2.47 2.66 -8.07
CA MET A 153 -3.69 1.99 -7.59
C MET A 153 -4.73 3.03 -7.14
N THR A 154 -5.96 2.91 -7.62
CA THR A 154 -7.05 3.85 -7.30
C THR A 154 -8.44 3.22 -7.46
N PHE A 155 -9.41 3.67 -6.68
CA PHE A 155 -10.82 3.34 -6.84
C PHE A 155 -11.54 4.40 -7.68
N ASP A 156 -12.57 3.98 -8.43
CA ASP A 156 -13.63 4.92 -8.82
C ASP A 156 -14.56 5.22 -7.63
N GLN A 157 -15.53 6.14 -7.83
CA GLN A 157 -16.49 6.57 -6.80
C GLN A 157 -17.90 6.02 -7.05
N GLN A 158 -18.04 4.98 -7.88
CA GLN A 158 -19.34 4.38 -8.19
C GLN A 158 -19.92 3.67 -6.97
N ALA A 159 -21.24 3.43 -6.96
CA ALA A 159 -21.91 2.70 -5.86
C ALA A 159 -21.33 1.30 -5.62
N ARG A 160 -20.82 0.66 -6.67
CA ARG A 160 -20.03 -0.58 -6.60
C ARG A 160 -18.66 -0.29 -7.22
N PRO A 161 -17.68 0.18 -6.42
CA PRO A 161 -16.48 0.75 -6.97
C PRO A 161 -15.56 -0.33 -7.56
N ALA A 162 -14.93 -0.03 -8.68
CA ALA A 162 -13.86 -0.84 -9.23
C ALA A 162 -12.49 -0.31 -8.76
N LEU A 163 -11.56 -1.24 -8.55
CA LEU A 163 -10.16 -0.94 -8.28
C LEU A 163 -9.35 -1.01 -9.58
N TYR A 164 -8.57 0.01 -9.87
CA TYR A 164 -7.76 0.12 -11.06
C TYR A 164 -6.29 0.07 -10.70
N LEU A 165 -5.49 -0.64 -11.51
CA LEU A 165 -4.05 -0.74 -11.35
C LEU A 165 -3.34 -0.30 -12.62
N GLY A 166 -2.26 0.45 -12.47
CA GLY A 166 -1.28 0.75 -13.50
C GLY A 166 0.07 0.12 -13.16
N THR A 167 0.66 -0.62 -14.08
CA THR A 167 1.96 -1.27 -13.89
C THR A 167 3.08 -0.52 -14.61
N THR A 168 4.32 -0.67 -14.12
CA THR A 168 5.51 -0.16 -14.81
C THR A 168 5.79 -0.85 -16.15
N THR A 169 5.15 -1.99 -16.40
CA THR A 169 5.19 -2.72 -17.68
C THR A 169 4.12 -2.25 -18.67
N GLY A 170 3.42 -1.15 -18.39
CA GLY A 170 2.46 -0.57 -19.34
C GLY A 170 1.07 -1.18 -19.31
N GLN A 171 0.73 -1.93 -18.26
CA GLN A 171 -0.56 -2.62 -18.16
C GLN A 171 -1.54 -1.85 -17.29
N VAL A 172 -2.78 -1.75 -17.77
CA VAL A 172 -3.93 -1.27 -16.99
C VAL A 172 -4.81 -2.47 -16.63
N TRP A 173 -5.11 -2.64 -15.35
CA TRP A 173 -5.98 -3.69 -14.85
C TRP A 173 -7.20 -3.08 -14.14
N ILE A 174 -8.33 -3.77 -14.22
CA ILE A 174 -9.54 -3.46 -13.47
C ILE A 174 -9.96 -4.67 -12.64
N GLY A 175 -10.24 -4.43 -11.36
CA GLY A 175 -10.84 -5.36 -10.42
C GLY A 175 -12.23 -4.87 -10.06
N ARG A 176 -13.26 -5.45 -10.65
CA ARG A 176 -14.66 -5.10 -10.32
C ARG A 176 -15.06 -5.74 -8.99
N GLU A 177 -16.09 -5.19 -8.37
CA GLU A 177 -16.68 -5.70 -7.13
C GLU A 177 -15.61 -5.84 -6.03
N GLY A 178 -14.80 -4.79 -5.81
CA GLY A 178 -13.77 -4.82 -4.78
C GLY A 178 -12.58 -5.76 -5.08
N GLY A 179 -12.35 -6.11 -6.36
CA GLY A 179 -11.16 -6.85 -6.79
C GLY A 179 -11.31 -8.38 -6.78
N GLU A 180 -12.55 -8.90 -6.71
CA GLU A 180 -12.82 -10.35 -6.72
C GLU A 180 -12.36 -11.06 -8.01
N LYS A 181 -12.34 -10.33 -9.13
CA LYS A 181 -11.77 -10.81 -10.40
C LYS A 181 -11.13 -9.66 -11.16
N TRP A 182 -9.91 -9.91 -11.63
CA TRP A 182 -9.09 -8.98 -12.38
C TRP A 182 -9.18 -9.22 -13.88
N GLN A 183 -9.22 -8.13 -14.64
CA GLN A 183 -9.15 -8.12 -16.09
C GLN A 183 -8.12 -7.09 -16.55
N ARG A 184 -7.26 -7.47 -17.51
CA ARG A 184 -6.37 -6.53 -18.18
C ARG A 184 -7.16 -5.74 -19.22
N LEU A 185 -7.16 -4.43 -19.11
CA LEU A 185 -7.80 -3.52 -20.07
C LEU A 185 -6.85 -3.09 -21.19
N PHE A 186 -5.56 -2.95 -20.87
CA PHE A 186 -4.53 -2.50 -21.80
C PHE A 186 -3.16 -3.05 -21.39
N ASP A 187 -2.22 -3.21 -22.32
CA ASP A 187 -0.90 -3.80 -22.04
C ASP A 187 0.29 -3.23 -22.83
N SER A 188 0.10 -2.11 -23.52
CA SER A 188 1.08 -1.56 -24.46
C SER A 188 1.39 -0.07 -24.20
N LEU A 189 1.20 0.41 -22.97
CA LEU A 189 1.58 1.78 -22.60
C LEU A 189 3.07 1.86 -22.22
N PRO A 190 3.66 3.06 -22.21
CA PRO A 190 4.86 3.32 -21.42
C PRO A 190 4.64 2.98 -19.93
N PRO A 191 5.72 2.93 -19.12
CA PRO A 191 5.61 2.71 -17.68
C PRO A 191 4.61 3.66 -17.01
N ILE A 192 3.64 3.07 -16.30
CA ILE A 192 2.56 3.85 -15.67
C ILE A 192 3.00 4.24 -14.26
N HIS A 193 3.15 5.55 -14.02
CA HIS A 193 3.50 6.09 -12.71
C HIS A 193 2.29 6.39 -11.82
N CYS A 194 1.16 6.71 -12.45
CA CYS A 194 -0.04 7.15 -11.77
C CYS A 194 -1.28 6.74 -12.57
N ILE A 195 -2.32 6.29 -11.87
CA ILE A 195 -3.66 6.10 -12.41
C ILE A 195 -4.65 6.81 -11.50
N LYS A 196 -5.62 7.52 -12.10
CA LYS A 196 -6.71 8.21 -11.39
C LYS A 196 -8.02 7.88 -12.10
N ALA A 197 -9.05 7.57 -11.33
CA ALA A 197 -10.40 7.47 -11.83
C ALA A 197 -11.07 8.85 -11.76
N ALA A 198 -11.80 9.21 -12.80
CA ALA A 198 -12.58 10.45 -12.87
C ALA A 198 -13.97 10.13 -13.45
N SER A 199 -14.98 10.84 -12.98
CA SER A 199 -16.30 10.87 -13.63
C SER A 199 -16.37 12.14 -14.49
N VAL A 200 -16.95 12.01 -15.68
CA VAL A 200 -17.12 13.11 -16.64
C VAL A 200 -18.58 13.52 -16.67
#